data_AF-A0A6P9FLH3-F1
#
_entry.id   AF-A0A6P9FLH3-F1
#
_cell.length_a   1.000
_cell.length_b   1.000
_cell.length_c   1.000
_cell.angle_alpha   90.00
_cell.angle_beta   90.00
_cell.angle_gamma   90.00
#
_symmetry.space_group_name_H-M   'P 1'
#
loop_
_entity.id
_entity.type
_entity.pdbx_description
1 polymer ?
#
loop_
_entity_poly.entity_id
_entity_poly.type
_entity_poly.pdbx_seq_one_letter_code
_entity_poly.pdbx_strand_id
1 'polypeptide(L)'
;MQPPATTRFTLGLPVLLLVRWVTAAAAGSVVGATSSGREIHALSLSYNFNITSQARPGQPWCEIQGLVDGNQFLSYDCRSKEVQPVGPLGMKLRDTAFWERQKEILEDLVEELRKKLLDIRTGIFTKSHPLTLQGRLMYECGPDRQPRGSWQFAFNEQITHRFDPEIRKWTVVHPGGQQFQGTLDKDGELTGFLMRISNGDCKGWLQQVLEHWDEMLEKTAPPTTQQDTAPARNTAIGPGTWIPTLLLSCAVLIGIHVGLL
;
A
#
# COMPACT_ATOMS: atom_id res chain seq x y z
N MET A 1 -0.30 -37.99 -72.37
CA MET A 1 0.74 -36.96 -72.22
C MET A 1 0.19 -35.85 -71.32
N GLN A 2 0.79 -35.68 -70.13
CA GLN A 2 0.69 -34.60 -69.11
C GLN A 2 -0.72 -34.13 -68.61
N PRO A 3 -0.88 -33.64 -67.37
CA PRO A 3 -1.75 -34.25 -66.35
C PRO A 3 -2.78 -33.24 -65.76
N PRO A 4 -3.60 -33.66 -64.77
CA PRO A 4 -4.79 -32.92 -64.33
C PRO A 4 -4.52 -32.02 -63.10
N ALA A 5 -5.43 -31.08 -62.87
CA ALA A 5 -5.56 -30.35 -61.61
C ALA A 5 -6.91 -30.71 -60.96
N THR A 6 -6.88 -31.22 -59.73
CA THR A 6 -8.09 -31.44 -58.93
C THR A 6 -7.81 -31.23 -57.44
N THR A 7 -8.45 -30.19 -56.92
CA THR A 7 -9.22 -30.11 -55.67
C THR A 7 -8.61 -30.53 -54.31
N ARG A 8 -8.36 -29.48 -53.51
CA ARG A 8 -8.73 -29.19 -52.09
C ARG A 8 -9.12 -30.30 -51.09
N PHE A 9 -8.44 -30.19 -49.93
CA PHE A 9 -8.83 -30.31 -48.50
C PHE A 9 -9.61 -31.53 -48.00
N THR A 10 -9.11 -32.17 -46.91
CA THR A 10 -9.77 -32.22 -45.59
C THR A 10 -8.92 -32.89 -44.50
N LEU A 11 -9.23 -32.54 -43.24
CA LEU A 11 -8.59 -32.89 -41.96
C LEU A 11 -8.64 -34.37 -41.57
N GLY A 12 -7.71 -34.78 -40.68
CA GLY A 12 -7.94 -35.88 -39.73
C GLY A 12 -6.67 -36.42 -39.05
N LEU A 13 -6.38 -35.99 -37.82
CA LEU A 13 -5.70 -36.83 -36.80
C LEU A 13 -6.61 -38.04 -36.48
N PRO A 14 -6.15 -39.22 -35.97
CA PRO A 14 -5.47 -39.31 -34.65
C PRO A 14 -4.57 -40.57 -34.39
N VAL A 15 -4.10 -40.69 -33.13
CA VAL A 15 -3.89 -41.93 -32.32
C VAL A 15 -2.47 -42.51 -32.10
N LEU A 16 -1.98 -42.22 -30.86
CA LEU A 16 -1.34 -43.05 -29.81
C LEU A 16 -0.08 -43.93 -30.09
N LEU A 17 1.06 -43.61 -29.43
CA LEU A 17 1.61 -44.20 -28.16
C LEU A 17 2.26 -45.60 -28.34
N LEU A 18 3.53 -45.84 -27.97
CA LEU A 18 3.93 -46.18 -26.60
C LEU A 18 5.49 -46.23 -26.41
N VAL A 19 5.92 -45.67 -25.26
CA VAL A 19 6.92 -46.20 -24.28
C VAL A 19 8.44 -46.05 -24.53
N ARG A 20 8.96 -44.96 -23.96
CA ARG A 20 9.86 -44.86 -22.78
C ARG A 20 11.19 -45.63 -22.78
N TRP A 21 12.28 -44.87 -22.68
CA TRP A 21 13.46 -45.25 -21.90
C TRP A 21 13.79 -44.14 -20.90
N VAL A 22 14.00 -44.55 -19.64
CA VAL A 22 14.39 -43.72 -18.50
C VAL A 22 15.91 -43.67 -18.46
N THR A 23 16.49 -42.48 -18.34
CA THR A 23 17.84 -42.31 -17.80
C THR A 23 17.84 -41.26 -16.69
N ALA A 24 18.70 -41.54 -15.72
CA ALA A 24 18.68 -41.07 -14.35
C ALA A 24 19.01 -39.58 -14.19
N ALA A 25 18.49 -39.04 -13.10
CA ALA A 25 18.75 -37.70 -12.60
C ALA A 25 20.25 -37.48 -12.29
N ALA A 26 20.81 -36.40 -12.82
CA ALA A 26 21.90 -35.70 -12.18
C ALA A 26 21.30 -34.43 -11.56
N ALA A 27 21.09 -34.45 -10.25
CA ALA A 27 20.70 -33.27 -9.47
C ALA A 27 21.89 -32.31 -9.41
N GLY A 28 21.99 -31.41 -10.39
CA GLY A 28 22.80 -30.20 -10.28
C GLY A 28 22.07 -29.22 -9.38
N SER A 29 22.54 -29.08 -8.13
CA SER A 29 22.07 -28.07 -7.19
C SER A 29 22.47 -26.69 -7.72
N VAL A 30 21.58 -26.04 -8.48
CA VAL A 30 21.66 -24.59 -8.67
C VAL A 30 21.26 -24.00 -7.32
N VAL A 31 22.26 -23.62 -6.53
CA VAL A 31 22.08 -22.68 -5.44
C VAL A 31 21.69 -21.37 -6.11
N GLY A 32 20.39 -21.24 -6.43
CA GLY A 32 19.79 -19.95 -6.66
C GLY A 32 19.99 -19.21 -5.36
N ALA A 33 20.85 -18.19 -5.38
CA ALA A 33 20.85 -17.19 -4.35
C ALA A 33 19.40 -16.71 -4.26
N THR A 34 18.69 -17.14 -3.21
CA THR A 34 17.52 -16.44 -2.77
C THR A 34 18.07 -15.08 -2.36
N SER A 35 18.06 -14.12 -3.30
CA SER A 35 17.86 -12.76 -2.86
C SER A 35 16.63 -12.88 -1.98
N SER A 36 16.78 -12.58 -0.69
CA SER A 36 15.64 -12.27 0.14
C SER A 36 15.02 -11.04 -0.52
N GLY A 37 14.23 -11.27 -1.56
CA GLY A 37 13.34 -10.29 -2.11
C GLY A 37 12.42 -9.99 -0.95
N ARG A 38 12.79 -8.94 -0.20
CA ARG A 38 11.85 -8.24 0.66
C ARG A 38 10.64 -8.05 -0.24
N GLU A 39 9.57 -8.75 0.07
CA GLU A 39 8.27 -8.46 -0.51
C GLU A 39 8.03 -7.01 -0.13
N ILE A 40 8.30 -6.09 -1.06
CA ILE A 40 8.08 -4.66 -0.82
C ILE A 40 6.59 -4.58 -0.62
N HIS A 41 6.17 -4.49 0.64
CA HIS A 41 4.79 -4.22 0.99
C HIS A 41 4.44 -2.96 0.23
N ALA A 42 3.56 -3.08 -0.76
CA ALA A 42 3.18 -1.96 -1.60
C ALA A 42 2.35 -1.02 -0.73
N LEU A 43 3.01 -0.06 -0.06
CA LEU A 43 2.35 0.91 0.78
C LEU A 43 1.32 1.69 -0.06
N SER A 44 0.12 1.81 0.48
CA SER A 44 -0.95 2.64 -0.07
C SER A 44 -0.98 3.96 0.69
N LEU A 45 -0.74 5.07 -0.02
CA LEU A 45 -0.91 6.41 0.51
C LEU A 45 -2.29 6.92 0.13
N SER A 46 -3.05 7.44 1.10
CA SER A 46 -4.36 8.02 0.82
C SER A 46 -4.63 9.28 1.64
N TYR A 47 -5.50 10.13 1.13
CA TYR A 47 -5.98 11.32 1.81
C TYR A 47 -7.49 11.36 1.74
N ASN A 48 -8.14 11.35 2.91
CA ASN A 48 -9.57 11.60 3.03
C ASN A 48 -9.77 13.07 3.37
N PHE A 49 -10.68 13.74 2.67
CA PHE A 49 -11.05 15.11 2.99
C PHE A 49 -12.56 15.24 3.09
N ASN A 50 -13.00 16.13 3.97
CA ASN A 50 -14.39 16.51 4.12
C ASN A 50 -14.48 18.03 4.11
N ILE A 51 -15.33 18.60 3.26
CA ILE A 51 -15.47 20.03 3.05
C ILE A 51 -16.97 20.34 3.08
N THR A 52 -17.37 21.35 3.86
CA THR A 52 -18.72 21.89 3.82
C THR A 52 -18.73 23.31 3.29
N SER A 53 -19.69 23.59 2.39
CA SER A 53 -19.89 24.93 1.83
C SER A 53 -20.25 25.97 2.89
N GLN A 54 -20.90 25.54 3.99
CA GLN A 54 -21.31 26.40 5.08
C GLN A 54 -21.24 25.64 6.40
N ALA A 55 -20.22 25.94 7.21
CA ALA A 55 -20.07 25.42 8.57
C ALA A 55 -20.86 26.27 9.57
N ARG A 56 -21.35 25.65 10.65
CA ARG A 56 -21.91 26.39 11.79
C ARG A 56 -20.78 27.10 12.55
N PRO A 57 -21.07 28.21 13.24
CA PRO A 57 -20.11 28.82 14.16
C PRO A 57 -19.54 27.76 15.12
N GLY A 58 -18.22 27.70 15.24
CA GLY A 58 -17.55 26.72 16.10
C GLY A 58 -17.37 25.31 15.51
N GLN A 59 -17.85 25.00 14.29
CA GLN A 59 -17.51 23.77 13.56
C GLN A 59 -16.43 23.99 12.49
N PRO A 60 -15.51 23.04 12.24
CA PRO A 60 -14.57 23.15 11.13
C PRO A 60 -15.31 23.08 9.80
N TRP A 61 -14.84 23.83 8.82
CA TRP A 61 -15.43 23.83 7.48
C TRP A 61 -14.77 22.82 6.56
N CYS A 62 -13.55 22.40 6.88
CA CYS A 62 -12.98 21.18 6.35
C CYS A 62 -11.97 20.52 7.30
N GLU A 63 -11.71 19.25 6.99
CA GLU A 63 -10.70 18.41 7.62
C GLU A 63 -10.06 17.51 6.54
N ILE A 64 -8.77 17.21 6.70
CA ILE A 64 -8.07 16.20 5.89
C ILE A 64 -7.37 15.21 6.82
N GLN A 65 -7.38 13.94 6.44
CA GLN A 65 -6.64 12.87 7.10
C GLN A 65 -5.73 12.20 6.07
N GLY A 66 -4.42 12.17 6.34
CA GLY A 66 -3.46 11.40 5.55
C GLY A 66 -3.27 10.01 6.17
N LEU A 67 -3.33 8.97 5.36
CA LEU A 67 -3.22 7.57 5.78
C LEU A 67 -2.18 6.80 4.97
N VAL A 68 -1.47 5.90 5.64
CA VAL A 68 -0.58 4.89 5.05
C VAL A 68 -1.10 3.52 5.45
N ASP A 69 -1.46 2.68 4.47
CA ASP A 69 -2.11 1.38 4.69
C ASP A 69 -3.31 1.47 5.64
N GLY A 70 -4.09 2.56 5.52
CA GLY A 70 -5.26 2.81 6.36
C GLY A 70 -4.96 3.36 7.77
N ASN A 71 -3.70 3.52 8.14
CA ASN A 71 -3.29 4.11 9.42
C ASN A 71 -3.06 5.61 9.26
N GLN A 72 -3.74 6.42 10.06
CA GLN A 72 -3.61 7.87 10.01
C GLN A 72 -2.22 8.32 10.51
N PHE A 73 -1.53 9.14 9.71
CA PHE A 73 -0.26 9.77 10.09
C PHE A 73 -0.35 11.31 10.12
N LEU A 74 -1.39 11.88 9.51
CA LEU A 74 -1.56 13.31 9.34
C LEU A 74 -3.02 13.71 9.57
N SER A 75 -3.23 14.84 10.23
CA SER A 75 -4.51 15.54 10.29
C SER A 75 -4.30 17.00 9.89
N TYR A 76 -5.18 17.56 9.06
CA TYR A 76 -5.20 18.98 8.76
C TYR A 76 -6.57 19.55 9.13
N ASP A 77 -6.57 20.59 9.96
CA ASP A 77 -7.77 21.33 10.34
C ASP A 77 -7.77 22.69 9.63
N CYS A 78 -8.84 22.96 8.89
CA CYS A 78 -8.91 24.14 8.05
C CYS A 78 -9.28 25.43 8.80
N ARG A 79 -9.60 25.36 10.09
CA ARG A 79 -9.75 26.53 10.95
C ARG A 79 -8.39 26.99 11.46
N SER A 80 -7.60 26.10 12.02
CA SER A 80 -6.26 26.44 12.51
C SER A 80 -5.27 26.62 11.35
N LYS A 81 -5.56 26.01 10.18
CA LYS A 81 -4.64 25.88 9.05
C LYS A 81 -3.33 25.19 9.48
N GLU A 82 -3.44 24.26 10.41
CA GLU A 82 -2.32 23.50 10.94
C GLU A 82 -2.39 22.04 10.49
N VAL A 83 -1.23 21.51 10.14
CA VAL A 83 -1.04 20.08 9.93
C VAL A 83 -0.49 19.49 11.23
N GLN A 84 -1.22 18.53 11.79
CA GLN A 84 -0.90 17.86 13.05
C GLN A 84 -0.42 16.43 12.77
N PRO A 85 0.74 16.03 13.34
CA PRO A 85 1.23 14.67 13.23
C PRO A 85 0.38 13.72 14.07
N VAL A 86 0.07 12.56 13.50
CA VAL A 86 -0.69 11.51 14.16
C VAL A 86 0.15 10.24 14.22
N GLY A 87 0.22 9.62 15.39
CA GLY A 87 0.94 8.37 15.59
C GLY A 87 2.46 8.44 15.36
N PRO A 88 3.15 7.28 15.44
CA PRO A 88 4.61 7.23 15.35
C PRO A 88 5.16 7.76 14.01
N LEU A 89 4.52 7.40 12.89
CA LEU A 89 4.93 7.84 11.56
C LEU A 89 4.78 9.35 11.38
N GLY A 90 3.66 9.94 11.80
CA GLY A 90 3.46 11.38 11.75
C GLY A 90 4.51 12.13 12.55
N MET A 91 4.81 11.66 13.77
CA MET A 91 5.83 12.28 14.62
C MET A 91 7.23 12.21 14.02
N LYS A 92 7.55 11.13 13.30
CA LYS A 92 8.83 10.98 12.59
C LYS A 92 8.92 11.93 11.39
N LEU A 93 7.81 12.19 10.70
CA LEU A 93 7.75 13.05 9.51
C LEU A 93 7.62 14.54 9.82
N ARG A 94 7.16 14.93 11.01
CA ARG A 94 6.86 16.33 11.38
C ARG A 94 7.99 17.31 11.07
N ASP A 95 9.23 16.91 11.34
CA ASP A 95 10.40 17.80 11.29
C ASP A 95 11.15 17.71 9.94
N THR A 96 10.49 17.19 8.90
CA THR A 96 11.05 16.99 7.57
C THR A 96 10.55 18.05 6.58
N ALA A 97 11.30 18.30 5.49
CA ALA A 97 10.85 19.16 4.40
C ALA A 97 9.63 18.61 3.62
N PHE A 98 9.23 17.36 3.89
CA PHE A 98 8.00 16.77 3.39
C PHE A 98 6.78 17.41 4.06
N TRP A 99 6.85 17.71 5.36
CA TRP A 99 5.72 18.22 6.15
C TRP A 99 5.21 19.58 5.66
N GLU A 100 6.13 20.55 5.46
CA GLU A 100 5.77 21.90 5.00
C GLU A 100 5.24 21.93 3.56
N ARG A 101 5.88 21.19 2.64
CA ARG A 101 5.40 21.10 1.25
C ARG A 101 4.02 20.46 1.16
N GLN A 102 3.78 19.44 1.98
CA GLN A 102 2.50 18.77 2.04
C GLN A 102 1.41 19.72 2.56
N LYS A 103 1.70 20.53 3.57
CA LYS A 103 0.77 21.55 4.08
C LYS A 103 0.30 22.51 2.98
N GLU A 104 1.22 23.09 2.22
CA GLU A 104 0.90 24.05 1.16
C GLU A 104 -0.07 23.45 0.13
N ILE A 105 0.21 22.23 -0.33
CA ILE A 105 -0.61 21.54 -1.33
C ILE A 105 -1.99 21.16 -0.77
N LEU A 106 -2.06 20.76 0.50
CA LEU A 106 -3.32 20.43 1.17
C LEU A 106 -4.20 21.67 1.36
N GLU A 107 -3.60 22.81 1.69
CA GLU A 107 -4.31 24.10 1.78
C GLU A 107 -4.86 24.52 0.40
N ASP A 108 -4.03 24.49 -0.64
CA ASP A 108 -4.48 24.79 -2.00
C ASP A 108 -5.61 23.86 -2.46
N LEU A 109 -5.53 22.57 -2.11
CA LEU A 109 -6.55 21.58 -2.47
C LEU A 109 -7.91 21.91 -1.85
N VAL A 110 -7.95 22.22 -0.55
CA VAL A 110 -9.23 22.49 0.11
C VAL A 110 -9.83 23.82 -0.32
N GLU A 111 -9.01 24.84 -0.61
CA GLU A 111 -9.50 26.13 -1.10
C GLU A 111 -10.06 26.00 -2.52
N GLU A 112 -9.36 25.30 -3.42
CA GLU A 112 -9.86 25.09 -4.78
C GLU A 112 -11.13 24.24 -4.78
N LEU A 113 -11.19 23.15 -4.00
CA LEU A 113 -12.40 22.34 -3.87
C LEU A 113 -13.55 23.13 -3.23
N ARG A 114 -13.27 23.97 -2.23
CA ARG A 114 -14.29 24.83 -1.60
C ARG A 114 -14.87 25.83 -2.59
N LYS A 115 -14.03 26.46 -3.41
CA LYS A 115 -14.47 27.36 -4.49
C LYS A 115 -15.45 26.65 -5.42
N LYS A 116 -15.12 25.45 -5.91
CA LYS A 116 -16.04 24.68 -6.78
C LYS A 116 -17.32 24.28 -6.06
N LEU A 117 -17.22 23.91 -4.79
CA LEU A 117 -18.39 23.56 -3.97
C LEU A 117 -19.37 24.74 -3.84
N LEU A 118 -18.84 25.96 -3.68
CA LEU A 118 -19.65 27.18 -3.61
C LEU A 118 -20.27 27.55 -4.97
N ASP A 119 -19.54 27.36 -6.07
CA ASP A 119 -20.06 27.57 -7.43
C ASP A 119 -21.22 26.62 -7.74
N ILE A 120 -21.02 25.33 -7.46
CA ILE A 120 -22.06 24.29 -7.57
C ILE A 120 -23.27 24.65 -6.71
N ARG A 121 -23.04 25.06 -5.45
CA ARG A 121 -24.12 25.45 -4.54
C ARG A 121 -24.96 26.59 -5.13
N THR A 122 -24.30 27.62 -5.66
CA THR A 122 -24.97 28.81 -6.20
C THR A 122 -25.75 28.50 -7.48
N GLY A 123 -25.26 27.57 -8.30
CA GLY A 123 -25.92 27.17 -9.55
C GLY A 123 -27.09 26.19 -9.39
N ILE A 124 -27.05 25.30 -8.39
CA ILE A 124 -28.00 24.18 -8.26
C ILE A 124 -28.97 24.37 -7.09
N PHE A 125 -28.49 24.88 -5.95
CA PHE A 125 -29.27 24.91 -4.72
C PHE A 125 -29.78 26.32 -4.44
N THR A 126 -31.11 26.47 -4.42
CA THR A 126 -31.78 27.70 -3.98
C THR A 126 -31.65 27.88 -2.46
N LYS A 127 -30.43 28.22 -2.01
CA LYS A 127 -30.07 28.77 -0.70
C LYS A 127 -30.43 28.00 0.59
N SER A 128 -31.04 26.81 0.57
CA SER A 128 -31.59 26.24 1.82
C SER A 128 -30.71 25.22 2.56
N HIS A 129 -29.73 24.56 1.91
CA HIS A 129 -28.94 23.50 2.56
C HIS A 129 -27.43 23.63 2.30
N PRO A 130 -26.57 23.43 3.34
CA PRO A 130 -25.14 23.25 3.13
C PRO A 130 -24.90 22.03 2.22
N LEU A 131 -24.15 22.25 1.14
CA LEU A 131 -23.60 21.16 0.34
C LEU A 131 -22.32 20.67 1.00
N THR A 132 -22.21 19.35 1.18
CA THR A 132 -21.00 18.69 1.68
C THR A 132 -20.31 17.92 0.56
N LEU A 133 -18.98 17.95 0.59
CA LEU A 133 -18.11 17.19 -0.28
C LEU A 133 -17.16 16.37 0.59
N GLN A 134 -17.29 15.06 0.52
CA GLN A 134 -16.23 14.16 0.96
C GLN A 134 -15.46 13.71 -0.26
N GLY A 135 -14.17 13.47 -0.09
CA GLY A 135 -13.42 12.82 -1.14
C GLY A 135 -12.22 12.06 -0.62
N ARG A 136 -11.69 11.24 -1.51
CA ARG A 136 -10.54 10.39 -1.24
C ARG A 136 -9.60 10.42 -2.43
N LEU A 137 -8.35 10.78 -2.17
CA LEU A 137 -7.22 10.47 -3.03
C LEU A 137 -6.63 9.14 -2.58
N MET A 138 -6.44 8.19 -3.49
CA MET A 138 -5.71 6.95 -3.26
C MET A 138 -4.52 6.90 -4.22
N TYR A 139 -3.35 6.54 -3.70
CA TYR A 139 -2.12 6.38 -4.44
C TYR A 139 -1.51 5.03 -4.06
N GLU A 140 -1.77 4.02 -4.90
CA GLU A 140 -1.48 2.61 -4.62
C GLU A 140 -0.78 1.94 -5.80
N CYS A 141 0.07 0.95 -5.54
CA CYS A 141 0.71 0.18 -6.60
C CYS A 141 -0.31 -0.70 -7.32
N GLY A 142 -0.42 -0.49 -8.63
CA GLY A 142 -1.18 -1.37 -9.50
C GLY A 142 -0.53 -2.76 -9.67
N PRO A 143 -1.18 -3.66 -10.43
CA PRO A 143 -0.64 -4.99 -10.75
C PRO A 143 0.73 -4.95 -11.45
N ASP A 144 1.01 -3.85 -12.15
CA ASP A 144 2.29 -3.54 -12.82
C ASP A 144 3.37 -3.01 -11.85
N ARG A 145 3.08 -2.97 -10.54
CA ARG A 145 3.91 -2.39 -9.48
C ARG A 145 4.18 -0.89 -9.67
N GLN A 146 3.40 -0.20 -10.50
CA GLN A 146 3.49 1.23 -10.65
C GLN A 146 2.40 1.90 -9.81
N PRO A 147 2.76 2.82 -8.88
CA PRO A 147 1.77 3.55 -8.11
C PRO A 147 0.96 4.50 -9.00
N ARG A 148 -0.36 4.49 -8.81
CA ARG A 148 -1.33 5.28 -9.60
C ARG A 148 -2.28 6.02 -8.68
N GLY A 149 -2.54 7.28 -9.03
CA GLY A 149 -3.52 8.11 -8.34
C GLY A 149 -4.93 7.81 -8.80
N SER A 150 -5.88 7.81 -7.87
CA SER A 150 -7.31 7.84 -8.20
C SER A 150 -8.05 8.71 -7.20
N TRP A 151 -9.13 9.35 -7.66
CA TRP A 151 -9.95 10.20 -6.81
C TRP A 151 -11.39 9.70 -6.77
N GLN A 152 -12.00 9.82 -5.59
CA GLN A 152 -13.42 9.61 -5.38
C GLN A 152 -14.01 10.86 -4.74
N PHE A 153 -15.20 11.24 -5.19
CA PHE A 153 -15.94 12.39 -4.66
C PHE A 153 -17.36 11.96 -4.31
N ALA A 154 -17.74 12.25 -3.07
CA ALA A 154 -19.05 12.02 -2.52
C ALA A 154 -19.70 13.35 -2.17
N PHE A 155 -20.83 13.65 -2.81
CA PHE A 155 -21.62 14.83 -2.52
C PHE A 155 -22.82 14.39 -1.69
N ASN A 156 -23.06 15.06 -0.55
CA ASN A 156 -24.09 14.66 0.42
C ASN A 156 -24.00 13.17 0.80
N GLU A 157 -22.80 12.72 1.17
CA GLU A 157 -22.50 11.36 1.66
C GLU A 157 -22.65 10.23 0.63
N GLN A 158 -22.92 10.56 -0.63
CA GLN A 158 -23.03 9.59 -1.70
C GLN A 158 -21.91 9.75 -2.73
N ILE A 159 -21.13 8.69 -2.97
CA ILE A 159 -20.09 8.69 -4.01
C ILE A 159 -20.80 8.88 -5.37
N THR A 160 -20.52 10.00 -6.01
CA THR A 160 -21.15 10.38 -7.28
C THR A 160 -20.15 10.43 -8.42
N HIS A 161 -18.87 10.72 -8.13
CA HIS A 161 -17.85 10.86 -9.15
C HIS A 161 -16.58 10.10 -8.80
N ARG A 162 -15.90 9.63 -9.85
CA ARG A 162 -14.51 9.19 -9.82
C ARG A 162 -13.72 9.99 -10.84
N PHE A 163 -12.48 10.34 -10.51
CA PHE A 163 -11.55 10.94 -11.45
C PHE A 163 -10.31 10.07 -11.59
N ASP A 164 -10.02 9.72 -12.84
CA ASP A 164 -8.82 9.01 -13.26
C ASP A 164 -7.82 10.03 -13.85
N PRO A 165 -6.72 10.34 -13.13
CA PRO A 165 -5.72 11.31 -13.57
C PRO A 165 -4.82 10.80 -14.69
N GLU A 166 -4.76 9.49 -14.97
CA GLU A 166 -3.94 8.93 -16.03
C GLU A 166 -4.56 9.19 -17.40
N ILE A 167 -5.85 8.87 -17.54
CA ILE A 167 -6.59 9.07 -18.79
C ILE A 167 -7.39 10.38 -18.79
N ARG A 168 -7.23 11.21 -17.74
CA ARG A 168 -7.92 12.49 -17.54
C ARG A 168 -9.44 12.35 -17.70
N LYS A 169 -10.03 11.38 -17.00
CA LYS A 169 -11.44 11.04 -17.16
C LYS A 169 -12.21 11.18 -15.86
N TRP A 170 -13.23 12.04 -15.91
CA TRP A 170 -14.30 12.06 -14.92
C TRP A 170 -15.35 11.02 -15.27
N THR A 171 -15.83 10.28 -14.26
CA THR A 171 -16.87 9.26 -14.41
C THR A 171 -17.94 9.49 -13.35
N VAL A 172 -19.17 9.70 -13.79
CA VAL A 172 -20.35 9.69 -12.92
C VAL A 172 -20.67 8.23 -12.55
N VAL A 173 -20.63 7.91 -11.27
CA VAL A 173 -20.88 6.54 -10.76
C VAL A 173 -22.24 6.38 -10.08
N HIS A 174 -22.95 7.49 -9.84
CA HIS A 174 -24.31 7.49 -9.31
C HIS A 174 -25.18 8.52 -10.05
N PRO A 175 -26.47 8.26 -10.36
CA PRO A 175 -27.33 9.18 -11.09
C PRO A 175 -27.42 10.59 -10.48
N GLY A 176 -27.41 10.69 -9.15
CA GLY A 176 -27.38 11.97 -8.42
C GLY A 176 -26.12 12.81 -8.67
N GLY A 177 -25.11 12.27 -9.34
CA GLY A 177 -23.92 12.98 -9.78
C GLY A 177 -24.10 13.82 -11.05
N GLN A 178 -25.09 13.52 -11.89
CA GLN A 178 -25.27 14.22 -13.18
C GLN A 178 -25.43 15.73 -13.02
N GLN A 179 -26.03 16.18 -11.92
CA GLN A 179 -26.18 17.60 -11.62
C GLN A 179 -24.83 18.33 -11.43
N PHE A 180 -23.76 17.64 -11.00
CA PHE A 180 -22.43 18.23 -10.78
C PHE A 180 -21.51 18.08 -11.99
N GLN A 181 -21.83 17.14 -12.88
CA GLN A 181 -20.97 16.76 -14.01
C GLN A 181 -20.61 17.94 -14.91
N GLY A 182 -21.57 18.82 -15.22
CA GLY A 182 -21.33 19.98 -16.08
C GLY A 182 -20.30 20.95 -15.52
N THR A 183 -20.21 21.08 -14.19
CA THR A 183 -19.20 21.89 -13.52
C THR A 183 -17.86 21.17 -13.49
N LEU A 184 -17.82 19.91 -13.04
CA LEU A 184 -16.56 19.16 -12.87
C LEU A 184 -15.86 18.83 -14.19
N ASP A 185 -16.59 18.32 -15.19
CA ASP A 185 -16.00 17.86 -16.46
C ASP A 185 -15.40 19.01 -17.28
N LYS A 186 -15.94 20.23 -17.13
CA LYS A 186 -15.47 21.44 -17.84
C LYS A 186 -14.41 22.20 -17.06
N ASP A 187 -14.14 21.83 -15.82
CA ASP A 187 -13.20 22.54 -14.97
C ASP A 187 -11.76 22.12 -15.26
N GLY A 188 -11.15 22.85 -16.21
CA GLY A 188 -9.75 22.65 -16.58
C GLY A 188 -8.78 22.95 -15.44
N GLU A 189 -9.10 23.90 -14.56
CA GLU A 189 -8.27 24.28 -13.42
C GLU A 189 -8.24 23.16 -12.37
N LEU A 190 -9.42 22.72 -11.91
CA LEU A 190 -9.54 21.61 -10.97
C LEU A 190 -8.91 20.34 -11.56
N THR A 191 -9.22 20.01 -12.81
CA THR A 191 -8.67 18.81 -13.47
C THR A 191 -7.14 18.86 -13.52
N GLY A 192 -6.55 20.00 -13.92
CA GLY A 192 -5.11 20.18 -13.95
C GLY A 192 -4.47 20.10 -12.55
N PHE A 193 -5.14 20.66 -11.55
CA PHE A 193 -4.71 20.63 -10.16
C PHE A 193 -4.68 19.20 -9.58
N LEU A 194 -5.75 18.43 -9.76
CA LEU A 194 -5.81 17.02 -9.33
C LEU A 194 -4.77 16.15 -10.04
N MET A 195 -4.52 16.40 -11.33
CA MET A 195 -3.46 15.72 -12.07
C MET A 195 -2.07 16.04 -11.52
N ARG A 196 -1.79 17.30 -11.18
CA ARG A 196 -0.51 17.72 -10.59
C ARG A 196 -0.24 17.00 -9.27
N ILE A 197 -1.24 16.95 -8.39
CA ILE A 197 -1.14 16.23 -7.11
C ILE A 197 -0.89 14.73 -7.35
N SER A 198 -1.65 14.12 -8.26
CA SER A 198 -1.59 12.67 -8.48
C SER A 198 -0.29 12.22 -9.16
N ASN A 199 0.13 12.94 -10.19
CA ASN A 199 1.22 12.54 -11.07
C ASN A 199 2.57 13.14 -10.64
N GLY A 200 2.56 14.15 -9.79
CA GLY A 200 3.75 14.81 -9.24
C GLY A 200 3.88 14.60 -7.74
N ASP A 201 3.05 15.29 -6.97
CA ASP A 201 3.24 15.45 -5.52
C ASP A 201 3.14 14.12 -4.76
N CYS A 202 2.14 13.30 -5.06
CA CYS A 202 1.92 12.00 -4.40
C CYS A 202 3.09 11.04 -4.55
N LYS A 203 3.77 11.08 -5.70
CA LYS A 203 4.96 10.26 -5.94
C LYS A 203 6.08 10.65 -4.97
N GLY A 204 6.33 11.95 -4.83
CA GLY A 204 7.31 12.47 -3.89
C GLY A 204 6.93 12.18 -2.43
N TRP A 205 5.65 12.31 -2.10
CA TRP A 205 5.13 12.02 -0.77
C TRP A 205 5.28 10.55 -0.38
N LEU A 206 4.91 9.62 -1.26
CA LEU A 206 5.04 8.19 -1.01
C LEU A 206 6.52 7.80 -0.82
N GLN A 207 7.43 8.37 -1.62
CA GLN A 207 8.86 8.14 -1.46
C GLN A 207 9.37 8.58 -0.08
N GLN A 208 9.00 9.79 0.36
CA GLN A 208 9.38 10.30 1.68
C GLN A 208 8.82 9.44 2.81
N VAL A 209 7.57 8.97 2.68
CA VAL A 209 6.98 8.02 3.63
C VAL A 209 7.78 6.72 3.67
N LEU A 210 8.11 6.13 2.53
CA LEU A 210 8.88 4.88 2.44
C LEU A 210 10.25 4.99 3.12
N GLU A 211 10.98 6.07 2.85
CA GLU A 211 12.30 6.33 3.43
C GLU A 211 12.26 6.30 4.97
N HIS A 212 11.25 6.94 5.58
CA HIS A 212 11.12 7.01 7.04
C HIS A 212 10.43 5.77 7.65
N TRP A 213 9.62 5.07 6.85
CA TRP A 213 8.96 3.82 7.26
C TRP A 213 9.98 2.70 7.45
N ASP A 214 10.93 2.55 6.51
CA ASP A 214 12.00 1.56 6.61
C ASP A 214 12.88 1.79 7.85
N GLU A 215 13.26 3.04 8.13
CA GLU A 215 14.00 3.40 9.35
C GLU A 215 13.25 3.01 10.64
N MET A 216 11.92 3.19 10.65
CA MET A 216 11.09 2.79 11.79
C MET A 216 11.06 1.27 11.97
N LEU A 217 10.96 0.51 10.89
CA LEU A 217 11.00 -0.96 10.93
C LEU A 217 12.37 -1.46 11.40
N GLU A 218 13.46 -0.87 10.91
CA GLU A 218 14.82 -1.24 11.32
C GLU A 218 15.08 -0.99 12.81
N LYS A 219 14.55 0.11 13.36
CA LYS A 219 14.67 0.43 14.79
C LYS A 219 13.82 -0.47 15.69
N THR A 220 12.79 -1.10 15.15
CA THR A 220 11.89 -2.00 15.90
C THR A 220 12.44 -3.43 15.98
N ALA A 221 13.42 -3.79 15.14
CA ALA A 221 14.11 -5.06 15.27
C ALA A 221 14.88 -5.12 16.60
N PRO A 222 14.70 -6.16 17.44
CA PRO A 222 15.47 -6.30 18.67
C PRO A 222 16.97 -6.33 18.33
N PRO A 223 17.85 -5.69 19.14
CA PRO A 223 19.27 -5.74 18.88
C PRO A 223 19.69 -7.20 18.87
N THR A 224 20.25 -7.66 17.74
CA THR A 224 20.91 -8.95 17.65
C THR A 224 21.91 -9.01 18.80
N THR A 225 21.70 -9.93 19.73
CA THR A 225 22.64 -10.24 20.79
C THR A 225 24.00 -10.44 20.11
N GLN A 226 24.91 -9.48 20.24
CA GLN A 226 26.31 -9.72 19.92
C GLN A 226 26.70 -10.88 20.83
N GLN A 227 26.87 -12.05 20.23
CA GLN A 227 27.46 -13.18 20.88
C GLN A 227 28.90 -12.78 21.15
N ASP A 228 29.12 -12.28 22.37
CA ASP A 228 30.42 -11.89 22.89
C ASP A 228 31.29 -13.15 22.86
N THR A 229 32.00 -13.32 21.75
CA THR A 229 32.89 -14.45 21.54
C THR A 229 34.14 -14.15 22.34
N ALA A 230 34.12 -14.55 23.61
CA ALA A 230 35.33 -14.62 24.40
C ALA A 230 36.37 -15.49 23.66
N PRO A 231 37.64 -15.08 23.57
CA PRO A 231 38.65 -15.85 22.87
C PRO A 231 38.87 -17.18 23.61
N ALA A 232 38.68 -18.28 22.90
CA ALA A 232 38.99 -19.61 23.40
C ALA A 232 40.48 -19.69 23.75
N ARG A 233 40.77 -19.66 25.05
CA ARG A 233 42.10 -19.93 25.60
C ARG A 233 42.33 -21.43 25.59
N ASN A 234 43.02 -21.92 24.56
CA ASN A 234 43.48 -23.30 24.49
C ASN A 234 44.33 -23.62 25.72
N THR A 235 43.77 -24.40 26.65
CA THR A 235 44.54 -25.04 27.72
C THR A 235 44.25 -26.53 27.62
N ALA A 236 45.29 -27.30 27.30
CA ALA A 236 45.25 -28.74 27.20
C ALA A 236 44.89 -29.35 28.56
N ILE A 237 43.86 -30.20 28.60
CA ILE A 237 43.44 -30.96 29.78
C ILE A 237 43.58 -32.45 29.42
N GLY A 238 44.42 -33.16 30.19
CA GLY A 238 44.61 -34.61 30.10
C GLY A 238 43.37 -35.41 30.55
N PRO A 239 43.33 -36.73 30.29
CA PRO A 239 42.10 -37.52 30.43
C PRO A 239 41.82 -37.82 31.90
N GLY A 240 40.78 -37.16 32.45
CA GLY A 240 40.21 -37.43 33.77
C GLY A 240 39.02 -38.39 33.68
N THR A 241 39.24 -39.59 34.18
CA THR A 241 38.35 -40.77 34.24
C THR A 241 37.11 -40.59 35.11
N TRP A 242 36.08 -39.85 34.65
CA TRP A 242 34.82 -39.68 35.42
C TRP A 242 33.56 -40.02 34.60
N ILE A 243 33.68 -40.93 33.64
CA ILE A 243 32.58 -41.47 32.83
C ILE A 243 32.59 -43.00 32.98
N PRO A 244 32.16 -43.54 34.14
CA PRO A 244 31.18 -44.63 34.04
C PRO A 244 30.11 -44.65 35.16
N THR A 245 30.07 -43.67 36.06
CA THR A 245 29.19 -43.73 37.25
C THR A 245 27.74 -43.29 37.02
N LEU A 246 27.38 -42.77 35.84
CA LEU A 246 26.00 -42.35 35.55
C LEU A 246 25.19 -43.35 34.68
N LEU A 247 25.81 -44.43 34.20
CA LEU A 247 25.11 -45.44 33.39
C LEU A 247 24.59 -46.63 34.22
N LEU A 248 24.99 -46.76 35.50
CA LEU A 248 24.47 -47.79 36.41
C LEU A 248 23.21 -47.38 37.17
N SER A 249 22.82 -46.09 37.19
CA SER A 249 21.58 -45.64 37.85
C SER A 249 20.33 -45.80 36.97
N CYS A 250 20.47 -45.84 35.64
CA CYS A 250 19.33 -45.98 34.73
C CYS A 250 18.86 -47.45 34.55
N ALA A 251 19.73 -48.44 34.76
CA ALA A 251 19.37 -49.85 34.59
C ALA A 251 18.51 -50.42 35.75
N VAL A 252 18.61 -49.84 36.96
CA VAL A 252 17.84 -50.30 38.12
C VAL A 252 16.39 -49.79 38.10
N LEU A 253 16.12 -48.64 37.49
CA LEU A 253 14.77 -48.06 37.44
C LEU A 253 13.88 -48.68 36.34
N ILE A 254 14.46 -49.28 35.30
CA ILE A 254 13.70 -49.97 34.24
C ILE A 254 13.36 -51.41 34.65
N GLY A 255 14.18 -52.05 35.49
CA GLY A 255 13.92 -53.41 36.01
C GLY A 255 12.79 -53.49 37.05
N ILE A 256 12.47 -52.40 37.74
CA ILE A 256 11.41 -52.37 38.76
C ILE A 256 10.03 -52.11 38.15
N HIS A 257 9.95 -51.48 36.97
CA HIS A 257 8.67 -51.12 36.34
C HIS A 257 8.04 -52.21 35.45
N VAL A 258 8.76 -53.29 35.15
CA VAL A 258 8.28 -54.46 34.37
C VAL A 258 7.94 -55.66 35.27
N GLY A 259 8.20 -55.59 36.59
CA GLY A 259 7.83 -56.61 37.57
C GLY A 259 6.49 -56.38 38.28
N LEU A 260 5.74 -55.33 37.90
CA LEU A 260 4.45 -54.99 38.49
C LEU A 260 3.45 -54.51 37.41
N LEU A 261 3.26 -55.31 36.38
CA LEU A 261 2.14 -55.28 35.42
C LEU A 261 2.04 -56.63 34.69
#